data_AF-A0A1G4K241-F1
#
_entry.id   AF-A0A1G4K241-F1
#
_cell.length_a   1.000
_cell.length_b   1.000
_cell.length_c   1.000
_cell.angle_alpha   90.00
_cell.angle_beta   90.00
_cell.angle_gamma   90.00
#
_symmetry.space_group_name_H-M   'P 1'
#
loop_
_entity.id
_entity.type
_entity.pdbx_description
1 polymer ?
#
loop_
_entity_poly.entity_id
_entity_poly.type
_entity_poly.pdbx_seq_one_letter_code
_entity_poly.pdbx_strand_id
1 'polypeptide(L)'
;MLLDFTSEEWGKLKRWITQELIEQEPEIASQLVDFVLEVLKSEPDTGNGIDTAHGRNHWVLSQLSGILNSPTLFVEQLPSKVRDIKAARDAGQSSAPTSSVIVEHVPIRSLNEKEIRSSFEPYGALHSCKANMQNRQVVIDFQNASCAIRSTKAATVFFNNRFVTVQLYRGKADAFEGLQLIAPLTSNLSQAAKNSSSSASLSTSPPEIEVNRHIQEAQTVQQATFEQNQRTRENFKNNLNERFDSKETLLRSQQSMLQELRRKVAELPEDDNDGYLEQLSSEFRELRNSMQKMGIAPDIMLEIKVQKLNMDHPSELVIEDARATALKKKRAKKSALLKKKVKRKR
;
A
#
# COMPACT_ATOMS: atom_id res chain seq x y z
N MET A 1 26.49 14.73 -8.25
CA MET A 1 26.00 13.37 -8.58
C MET A 1 24.50 13.47 -8.61
N LEU A 2 23.86 13.42 -9.79
CA LEU A 2 22.41 13.29 -9.84
C LEU A 2 22.06 11.90 -9.28
N LEU A 3 21.41 11.90 -8.12
CA LEU A 3 21.00 10.67 -7.44
C LEU A 3 19.72 10.16 -8.10
N ASP A 4 19.88 9.38 -9.18
CA ASP A 4 18.79 8.67 -9.85
C ASP A 4 18.30 7.49 -9.00
N PHE A 5 17.68 7.79 -7.88
CA PHE A 5 17.07 6.81 -7.00
C PHE A 5 15.60 6.54 -7.36
N THR A 6 15.25 5.26 -7.37
CA THR A 6 13.89 4.74 -7.38
C THR A 6 13.17 5.07 -6.06
N SER A 7 11.83 5.02 -6.08
CA SER A 7 11.02 5.30 -4.88
C SER A 7 11.38 4.40 -3.68
N GLU A 8 11.80 3.17 -3.93
CA GLU A 8 12.20 2.23 -2.86
C GLU A 8 13.56 2.59 -2.25
N GLU A 9 14.52 3.04 -3.08
CA GLU A 9 15.84 3.48 -2.62
C GLU A 9 15.72 4.74 -1.78
N TRP A 10 14.88 5.70 -2.21
CA TRP A 10 14.53 6.86 -1.39
C TRP A 10 13.93 6.45 -0.05
N GLY A 11 13.06 5.43 -0.02
CA GLY A 11 12.48 4.92 1.22
C GLY A 11 13.49 4.23 2.16
N LYS A 12 14.53 3.59 1.62
CA LYS A 12 15.63 3.01 2.41
C LYS A 12 16.54 4.10 2.96
N LEU A 13 16.90 5.08 2.12
CA LEU A 13 17.69 6.23 2.52
C LEU A 13 16.96 7.05 3.58
N LYS A 14 15.66 7.31 3.40
CA LYS A 14 14.81 8.03 4.36
C LYS A 14 14.87 7.37 5.73
N ARG A 15 14.71 6.03 5.80
CA ARG A 15 14.78 5.27 7.05
C ARG A 15 16.16 5.34 7.72
N TRP A 16 17.24 5.25 6.96
CA TRP A 16 18.58 5.40 7.50
C TRP A 16 18.81 6.80 8.07
N ILE A 17 18.40 7.85 7.35
CA ILE A 17 18.48 9.23 7.83
C ILE A 17 17.64 9.39 9.10
N THR A 18 16.40 8.90 9.13
CA THR A 18 15.57 8.94 10.33
C THR A 18 16.29 8.27 11.50
N GLN A 19 16.93 7.12 11.30
CA GLN A 19 17.64 6.40 12.37
C GLN A 19 18.78 7.21 13.00
N GLU A 20 19.49 8.01 12.21
CA GLU A 20 20.52 8.94 12.69
C GLU A 20 19.92 10.19 13.38
N LEU A 21 18.64 10.52 13.10
CA LEU A 21 17.91 11.64 13.71
C LEU A 21 17.04 11.25 14.92
N ILE A 22 16.89 9.97 15.26
CA ILE A 22 15.90 9.47 16.25
C ILE A 22 16.07 10.05 17.67
N GLU A 23 17.20 10.69 18.00
CA GLU A 23 17.34 11.41 19.28
C GLU A 23 16.53 12.72 19.35
N GLN A 24 16.03 13.24 18.21
CA GLN A 24 15.11 14.37 18.15
C GLN A 24 13.65 13.88 18.14
N GLU A 25 12.71 14.72 18.59
CA GLU A 25 11.28 14.38 18.65
C GLU A 25 10.78 13.76 17.32
N PRO A 26 10.03 12.64 17.36
CA PRO A 26 9.69 11.86 16.17
C PRO A 26 8.84 12.63 15.15
N GLU A 27 8.08 13.63 15.60
CA GLU A 27 7.29 14.49 14.72
C GLU A 27 8.19 15.43 13.90
N ILE A 28 9.18 16.03 14.55
CA ILE A 28 10.16 16.94 13.93
C ILE A 28 11.09 16.17 12.99
N ALA A 29 11.47 14.94 13.36
CA ALA A 29 12.35 14.09 12.56
C ALA A 29 11.82 13.88 11.13
N SER A 30 10.50 13.75 10.95
CA SER A 30 9.91 13.54 9.63
C SER A 30 10.12 14.74 8.69
N GLN A 31 9.96 15.96 9.21
CA GLN A 31 10.13 17.22 8.47
C GLN A 31 11.61 17.48 8.19
N LEU A 32 12.48 17.22 9.17
CA LEU A 32 13.92 17.36 9.02
C LEU A 32 14.48 16.40 7.97
N VAL A 33 13.98 15.16 7.91
CA VAL A 33 14.41 14.19 6.89
C VAL A 33 14.08 14.70 5.49
N ASP A 34 12.89 15.26 5.28
CA ASP A 34 12.52 15.80 3.96
C ASP A 34 13.37 17.02 3.58
N PHE A 35 13.70 17.88 4.55
CA PHE A 35 14.66 18.99 4.37
C PHE A 35 16.06 18.49 4.00
N VAL A 36 16.60 17.48 4.71
CA VAL A 36 17.91 16.88 4.39
C VAL A 36 17.92 16.32 2.97
N LEU A 37 16.85 15.63 2.56
CA LEU A 37 16.71 15.11 1.20
C LEU A 37 16.62 16.24 0.16
N GLU A 38 15.98 17.36 0.49
CA GLU A 38 15.91 18.55 -0.37
C GLU A 38 17.27 19.23 -0.50
N VAL A 39 18.04 19.37 0.59
CA VAL A 39 19.42 19.89 0.57
C VAL A 39 20.33 18.99 -0.28
N LEU A 40 20.15 17.68 -0.23
CA LEU A 40 20.91 16.75 -1.07
C LEU A 40 20.52 16.80 -2.55
N LYS A 41 19.27 17.19 -2.86
CA LYS A 41 18.76 17.34 -4.23
C LYS A 41 19.07 18.71 -4.84
N SER A 42 19.03 19.76 -4.03
CA SER A 42 19.37 21.13 -4.40
C SER A 42 20.89 21.27 -4.46
N GLU A 43 21.49 20.60 -5.43
CA GLU A 43 22.90 20.83 -5.76
C GLU A 43 22.98 22.21 -6.43
N PRO A 44 23.71 23.19 -5.85
CA PRO A 44 23.95 24.44 -6.56
C PRO A 44 24.72 24.10 -7.83
N ASP A 45 24.15 24.48 -8.97
CA ASP A 45 24.71 24.26 -10.30
C ASP A 45 25.95 25.16 -10.45
N THR A 46 27.02 24.75 -9.78
CA THR A 46 28.29 25.46 -9.73
C THR A 46 29.03 25.17 -11.02
N GLY A 47 28.66 25.92 -12.05
CA GLY A 47 29.36 25.93 -13.32
C GLY A 47 30.84 26.22 -13.11
N ASN A 48 31.66 25.26 -13.54
CA ASN A 48 33.12 25.30 -13.73
C ASN A 48 34.04 25.21 -12.50
N GLY A 49 34.76 24.08 -12.44
CA GLY A 49 36.21 24.13 -12.20
C GLY A 49 36.76 23.43 -10.95
N ILE A 50 36.81 22.09 -10.98
CA ILE A 50 37.83 21.20 -10.37
C ILE A 50 37.95 21.14 -8.82
N ASP A 51 37.56 22.15 -8.04
CA ASP A 51 37.60 22.11 -6.55
C ASP A 51 36.21 22.01 -5.86
N THR A 52 35.19 21.61 -6.60
CA THR A 52 33.79 21.68 -6.15
C THR A 52 33.40 20.65 -5.09
N ALA A 53 34.13 19.54 -4.94
CA ALA A 53 33.80 18.51 -3.95
C ALA A 53 33.96 18.99 -2.51
N HIS A 54 35.02 19.74 -2.22
CA HIS A 54 35.26 20.29 -0.88
C HIS A 54 34.28 21.43 -0.57
N GLY A 55 34.03 22.31 -1.55
CA GLY A 55 33.02 23.38 -1.40
C GLY A 55 31.60 22.84 -1.19
N ARG A 56 31.24 21.76 -1.88
CA ARG A 56 29.95 21.08 -1.71
C ARG A 56 29.80 20.50 -0.30
N ASN A 57 30.81 19.74 0.15
CA ASN A 57 30.75 19.16 1.49
C ASN A 57 30.66 20.25 2.55
N HIS A 58 31.42 21.35 2.41
CA HIS A 58 31.34 22.48 3.32
C HIS A 58 29.96 23.15 3.34
N TRP A 59 29.34 23.34 2.17
CA TRP A 59 27.99 23.91 2.08
C TRP A 59 26.95 23.00 2.75
N VAL A 60 26.97 21.69 2.45
CA VAL A 60 26.07 20.70 3.08
C VAL A 60 26.29 20.67 4.59
N LEU A 61 27.55 20.67 5.05
CA LEU A 61 27.87 20.70 6.48
C LEU A 61 27.33 21.97 7.16
N SER A 62 27.38 23.12 6.48
CA SER A 62 26.86 24.39 7.01
C SER A 62 25.32 24.41 7.07
N GLN A 63 24.63 23.72 6.15
CA GLN A 63 23.17 23.60 6.20
C GLN A 63 22.71 22.57 7.24
N LEU A 64 23.51 21.53 7.48
CA LEU A 64 23.19 20.47 8.43
C LEU A 64 23.70 20.74 9.85
N SER A 65 24.59 21.73 10.02
CA SER A 65 25.06 22.17 11.33
C SER A 65 23.89 22.76 12.13
N GLY A 66 23.54 22.13 13.24
CA GLY A 66 22.40 22.50 14.09
C GLY A 66 21.18 21.59 13.93
N ILE A 67 21.15 20.75 12.89
CA ILE A 67 20.10 19.73 12.70
C ILE A 67 20.61 18.35 13.15
N LEU A 68 21.86 18.02 12.79
CA LEU A 68 22.50 16.76 13.14
C LEU A 68 23.52 16.96 14.26
N ASN A 69 23.62 15.98 15.16
CA ASN A 69 24.64 15.96 16.22
C ASN A 69 26.06 15.84 15.64
N SER A 70 26.20 15.07 14.54
CA SER A 70 27.49 14.76 13.90
C SER A 70 27.41 14.89 12.37
N PRO A 71 27.30 16.12 11.83
CA PRO A 71 27.12 16.34 10.40
C PRO A 71 28.33 15.86 9.57
N THR A 72 29.53 15.89 10.13
CA THR A 72 30.77 15.40 9.48
C THR A 72 30.72 13.90 9.22
N LEU A 73 30.43 13.11 10.26
CA LEU A 73 30.31 11.65 10.14
C LEU A 73 29.19 11.26 9.16
N PHE A 74 28.08 11.99 9.18
CA PHE A 74 26.98 11.75 8.25
C PHE A 74 27.41 11.93 6.79
N VAL A 75 28.09 13.04 6.47
CA VAL A 75 28.57 13.33 5.10
C VAL A 75 29.64 12.33 4.67
N GLU A 76 30.50 11.86 5.59
CA GLU A 76 31.50 10.81 5.31
C GLU A 76 30.87 9.43 5.04
N GLN A 77 29.79 9.09 5.74
CA GLN A 77 29.10 7.80 5.60
C GLN A 77 28.09 7.77 4.46
N LEU A 78 27.60 8.93 4.00
CA LEU A 78 26.60 9.00 2.93
C LEU A 78 27.04 8.25 1.66
N PRO A 79 28.27 8.40 1.12
CA PRO A 79 28.70 7.70 -0.09
C PRO A 79 28.82 6.18 0.08
N SER A 80 29.15 5.67 1.28
CA SER A 80 29.18 4.23 1.53
C SER A 80 27.76 3.67 1.57
N LYS A 81 26.84 4.33 2.29
CA LYS A 81 25.43 3.91 2.34
C LYS A 81 24.72 3.99 0.99
N VAL A 82 24.99 5.02 0.20
CA VAL A 82 24.47 5.11 -1.17
C VAL A 82 24.98 3.95 -2.02
N ARG A 83 26.27 3.57 -1.88
CA ARG A 83 26.81 2.38 -2.54
C ARG A 83 26.16 1.10 -2.05
N ASP A 84 25.91 0.95 -0.75
CA ASP A 84 25.24 -0.24 -0.20
C ASP A 84 23.81 -0.37 -0.71
N ILE A 85 23.06 0.74 -0.78
CA ILE A 85 21.68 0.76 -1.30
C ILE A 85 21.66 0.38 -2.78
N LYS A 86 22.60 0.91 -3.57
CA LYS A 86 22.76 0.56 -5.00
C LYS A 86 23.23 -0.89 -5.17
N ALA A 87 24.19 -1.35 -4.37
CA ALA A 87 24.65 -2.73 -4.37
C ALA A 87 23.54 -3.70 -3.96
N ALA A 88 22.65 -3.33 -3.03
CA ALA A 88 21.49 -4.13 -2.69
C ALA A 88 20.47 -4.20 -3.83
N ARG A 89 20.35 -3.14 -4.64
CA ARG A 89 19.58 -3.17 -5.88
C ARG A 89 20.23 -4.10 -6.90
N ASP A 90 21.54 -3.98 -7.10
CA ASP A 90 22.28 -4.79 -8.08
C ASP A 90 22.33 -6.26 -7.66
N ALA A 91 22.37 -6.57 -6.35
CA ALA A 91 22.23 -7.91 -5.82
C ALA A 91 20.80 -8.46 -6.02
N GLY A 92 19.77 -7.62 -5.86
CA GLY A 92 18.38 -7.95 -6.22
C GLY A 92 18.11 -8.00 -7.74
N GLN A 93 19.03 -7.46 -8.54
CA GLN A 93 19.08 -7.48 -10.01
C GLN A 93 20.21 -8.38 -10.54
N SER A 94 20.77 -9.29 -9.73
CA SER A 94 21.75 -10.24 -10.25
C SER A 94 21.05 -11.09 -11.31
N SER A 95 21.49 -10.89 -12.55
CA SER A 95 20.87 -11.34 -13.78
C SER A 95 21.21 -12.79 -14.09
N ALA A 96 21.30 -13.64 -13.06
CA ALA A 96 21.32 -15.07 -13.28
C ALA A 96 19.89 -15.48 -13.70
N PRO A 97 19.73 -16.17 -14.84
CA PRO A 97 18.43 -16.64 -15.28
C PRO A 97 17.88 -17.61 -14.23
N THR A 98 16.89 -17.16 -13.48
CA THR A 98 16.30 -17.95 -12.39
C THR A 98 15.35 -18.97 -13.01
N SER A 99 15.52 -20.24 -12.64
CA SER A 99 14.64 -21.34 -13.06
C SER A 99 13.34 -21.43 -12.26
N SER A 100 13.16 -20.53 -11.30
CA SER A 100 12.03 -20.47 -10.39
C SER A 100 11.03 -19.40 -10.80
N VAL A 101 9.74 -19.69 -10.61
CA VAL A 101 8.63 -18.79 -10.90
C VAL A 101 7.71 -18.74 -9.70
N ILE A 102 7.24 -17.54 -9.35
CA ILE A 102 6.19 -17.33 -8.35
C ILE A 102 4.87 -17.04 -9.06
N VAL A 103 3.84 -17.75 -8.62
CA VAL A 103 2.48 -17.66 -9.11
C VAL A 103 1.62 -17.14 -7.96
N GLU A 104 1.01 -15.98 -8.12
CA GLU A 104 0.19 -15.35 -7.08
C GLU A 104 -1.29 -15.39 -7.45
N HIS A 105 -2.15 -15.21 -6.45
CA HIS A 105 -3.61 -15.17 -6.60
C HIS A 105 -4.22 -16.47 -7.15
N VAL A 106 -3.60 -17.62 -6.84
CA VAL A 106 -4.09 -18.93 -7.27
C VAL A 106 -5.43 -19.23 -6.57
N PRO A 107 -6.49 -19.65 -7.30
CA PRO A 107 -7.72 -20.09 -6.68
C PRO A 107 -7.46 -21.24 -5.69
N ILE A 108 -8.06 -21.21 -4.51
CA ILE A 108 -7.86 -22.25 -3.47
C ILE A 108 -8.17 -23.65 -4.01
N ARG A 109 -9.20 -23.77 -4.85
CA ARG A 109 -9.60 -25.04 -5.48
C ARG A 109 -8.52 -25.61 -6.39
N SER A 110 -7.69 -24.75 -6.98
CA SER A 110 -6.63 -25.10 -7.91
C SER A 110 -5.26 -25.24 -7.29
N LEU A 111 -5.19 -25.12 -5.96
CA LEU A 111 -3.95 -25.18 -5.19
C LEU A 111 -3.59 -26.64 -4.86
N ASN A 112 -3.70 -27.50 -5.88
CA ASN A 112 -3.48 -28.94 -5.83
C ASN A 112 -2.35 -29.32 -6.81
N GLU A 113 -1.56 -30.33 -6.46
CA GLU A 113 -0.41 -30.79 -7.27
C GLU A 113 -0.80 -31.09 -8.72
N LYS A 114 -1.92 -31.80 -8.94
CA LYS A 114 -2.38 -32.22 -10.27
C LYS A 114 -2.71 -31.03 -11.17
N GLU A 115 -3.36 -30.01 -10.64
CA GLU A 115 -3.77 -28.82 -11.41
C GLU A 115 -2.60 -27.89 -11.70
N ILE A 116 -1.68 -27.74 -10.74
CA ILE A 116 -0.47 -26.95 -10.94
C ILE A 116 0.41 -27.63 -11.98
N ARG A 117 0.61 -28.95 -11.88
CA ARG A 117 1.38 -29.71 -12.87
C ARG A 117 0.77 -29.58 -14.26
N SER A 118 -0.53 -29.86 -14.43
CA SER A 118 -1.17 -29.79 -15.75
C SER A 118 -1.14 -28.40 -16.38
N SER A 119 -1.18 -27.35 -15.58
CA SER A 119 -1.13 -25.96 -16.06
C SER A 119 0.27 -25.52 -16.48
N PHE A 120 1.32 -26.02 -15.82
CA PHE A 120 2.70 -25.57 -16.03
C PHE A 120 3.59 -26.54 -16.82
N GLU A 121 3.20 -27.81 -16.93
CA GLU A 121 3.88 -28.85 -17.70
C GLU A 121 4.06 -28.51 -19.20
N PRO A 122 3.12 -27.84 -19.89
CA PRO A 122 3.32 -27.42 -21.28
C PRO A 122 4.51 -26.46 -21.49
N TYR A 123 4.97 -25.78 -20.44
CA TYR A 123 6.11 -24.85 -20.51
C TYR A 123 7.46 -25.54 -20.26
N GLY A 124 7.45 -26.70 -19.60
CA GLY A 124 8.59 -27.56 -19.36
C GLY A 124 8.47 -28.43 -18.12
N ALA A 125 9.45 -29.31 -17.89
CA ALA A 125 9.49 -30.19 -16.73
C ALA A 125 9.67 -29.43 -15.42
N LEU A 126 8.78 -29.69 -14.46
CA LEU A 126 8.84 -29.15 -13.10
C LEU A 126 9.83 -29.97 -12.28
N HIS A 127 10.73 -29.30 -11.58
CA HIS A 127 11.68 -29.90 -10.64
C HIS A 127 11.11 -29.96 -9.23
N SER A 128 10.59 -28.83 -8.73
CA SER A 128 10.03 -28.71 -7.38
C SER A 128 8.84 -27.76 -7.38
N CYS A 129 7.92 -27.93 -6.43
CA CYS A 129 6.80 -27.01 -6.26
C CYS A 129 6.46 -26.88 -4.79
N LYS A 130 6.40 -25.65 -4.30
CA LYS A 130 5.94 -25.31 -2.95
C LYS A 130 4.77 -24.35 -3.04
N ALA A 131 3.78 -24.54 -2.17
CA ALA A 131 2.59 -23.73 -2.16
C ALA A 131 2.28 -23.20 -0.76
N ASN A 132 1.97 -21.91 -0.70
CA ASN A 132 1.49 -21.23 0.49
C ASN A 132 -0.02 -21.03 0.36
N MET A 133 -0.79 -21.80 1.12
CA MET A 133 -2.26 -21.75 1.08
C MET A 133 -2.82 -20.45 1.65
N GLN A 134 -2.14 -19.83 2.63
CA GLN A 134 -2.59 -18.61 3.29
C GLN A 134 -2.54 -17.43 2.32
N ASN A 135 -1.39 -17.23 1.66
CA ASN A 135 -1.17 -16.15 0.71
C ASN A 135 -1.64 -16.49 -0.71
N ARG A 136 -2.06 -17.73 -0.95
CA ARG A 136 -2.46 -18.25 -2.27
C ARG A 136 -1.37 -18.08 -3.32
N GLN A 137 -0.15 -18.40 -2.91
CA GLN A 137 1.06 -18.28 -3.72
C GLN A 137 1.68 -19.65 -3.95
N VAL A 138 2.30 -19.83 -5.11
CA VAL A 138 3.00 -21.07 -5.46
C VAL A 138 4.35 -20.71 -6.05
N VAL A 139 5.42 -21.31 -5.55
CA VAL A 139 6.75 -21.26 -6.16
C VAL A 139 7.00 -22.56 -6.90
N ILE A 140 7.31 -22.45 -8.19
CA ILE A 140 7.55 -23.56 -9.09
C ILE A 140 9.00 -23.45 -9.59
N ASP A 141 9.78 -24.47 -9.33
CA ASP A 141 11.10 -24.63 -9.92
C ASP A 141 10.99 -25.47 -11.18
N PHE A 142 11.50 -24.94 -12.28
CA PHE A 142 11.68 -25.69 -13.51
C PHE A 142 13.07 -26.30 -13.58
N GLN A 143 13.19 -27.38 -14.36
CA GLN A 143 14.50 -27.96 -14.66
C GLN A 143 15.39 -27.01 -15.48
N ASN A 144 14.79 -26.15 -16.31
CA ASN A 144 15.50 -25.20 -17.17
C ASN A 144 14.98 -23.77 -16.96
N ALA A 145 15.89 -22.79 -16.91
CA ALA A 145 15.51 -21.39 -16.76
C ALA A 145 14.69 -20.83 -17.94
N SER A 146 14.90 -21.36 -19.14
CA SER A 146 14.10 -20.99 -20.31
C SER A 146 12.61 -21.34 -20.13
N CYS A 147 12.27 -22.36 -19.36
CA CYS A 147 10.88 -22.72 -19.07
C CYS A 147 10.19 -21.65 -18.20
N ALA A 148 10.89 -21.15 -17.19
CA ALA A 148 10.42 -20.07 -16.32
C ALA A 148 10.15 -18.77 -17.10
N ILE A 149 11.04 -18.43 -18.04
CA ILE A 149 10.85 -17.26 -18.91
C ILE A 149 9.66 -17.45 -19.86
N ARG A 150 9.44 -18.67 -20.38
CA ARG A 150 8.29 -18.95 -21.25
C ARG A 150 6.96 -18.85 -20.51
N SER A 151 6.87 -19.39 -19.29
CA SER A 151 5.62 -19.35 -18.51
C SER A 151 5.23 -17.92 -18.11
N THR A 152 6.21 -17.06 -17.80
CA THR A 152 5.97 -15.64 -17.46
C THR A 152 5.55 -14.80 -18.67
N LYS A 153 6.05 -15.13 -19.87
CA LYS A 153 5.68 -14.44 -21.13
C LYS A 153 4.42 -15.01 -21.79
N ALA A 154 3.87 -16.11 -21.27
CA ALA A 154 2.69 -16.71 -21.83
C ALA A 154 1.46 -15.80 -21.63
N ALA A 155 0.76 -15.47 -22.71
CA ALA A 155 -0.49 -14.71 -22.66
C ALA A 155 -1.70 -15.57 -22.24
N THR A 156 -1.46 -16.74 -21.65
CA THR A 156 -2.49 -17.70 -21.26
C THR A 156 -3.07 -17.35 -19.90
N VAL A 157 -4.38 -17.54 -19.77
CA VAL A 157 -5.05 -17.43 -18.48
C VAL A 157 -4.81 -18.72 -17.70
N PHE A 158 -4.08 -18.65 -16.59
CA PHE A 158 -3.85 -19.78 -15.70
C PHE A 158 -5.08 -20.04 -14.83
N PHE A 159 -5.44 -21.32 -14.63
CA PHE A 159 -6.56 -21.74 -13.75
C PHE A 159 -7.91 -21.06 -14.05
N ASN A 160 -8.17 -20.71 -15.32
CA ASN A 160 -9.35 -19.93 -15.74
C ASN A 160 -9.52 -18.59 -14.98
N ASN A 161 -8.45 -18.06 -14.38
CA ASN A 161 -8.45 -16.83 -13.61
C ASN A 161 -7.44 -15.83 -14.16
N ARG A 162 -7.96 -14.73 -14.72
CA ARG A 162 -7.14 -13.65 -15.30
C ARG A 162 -6.35 -12.82 -14.30
N PHE A 163 -6.61 -13.01 -13.00
CA PHE A 163 -5.91 -12.29 -11.93
C PHE A 163 -4.68 -13.05 -11.43
N VAL A 164 -4.48 -14.30 -11.88
CA VAL A 164 -3.26 -15.06 -11.57
C VAL A 164 -2.07 -14.38 -12.25
N THR A 165 -1.10 -13.98 -11.45
CA THR A 165 0.12 -13.31 -11.89
C THR A 165 1.27 -14.29 -11.80
N VAL A 166 2.06 -14.39 -12.87
CA VAL A 166 3.23 -15.28 -12.97
C VAL A 166 4.46 -14.41 -13.15
N GLN A 167 5.39 -14.47 -12.20
CA GLN A 167 6.60 -13.65 -12.19
C GLN A 167 7.84 -14.51 -11.92
N LEU A 168 9.00 -14.09 -12.42
CA LEU A 168 10.25 -14.77 -12.10
C LEU A 168 10.52 -14.64 -10.59
N TYR A 169 10.74 -15.78 -9.94
CA TYR A 169 11.08 -15.80 -8.53
C TYR A 169 12.59 -15.70 -8.37
N ARG A 170 13.04 -14.65 -7.69
CA ARG A 170 14.48 -14.35 -7.50
C ARG A 170 15.06 -14.93 -6.21
N GLY A 171 14.23 -15.58 -5.38
CA GLY A 171 14.66 -16.23 -4.14
C GLY A 171 15.07 -17.69 -4.36
N LYS A 172 15.65 -18.31 -3.34
CA LYS A 172 15.79 -19.76 -3.28
C LYS A 172 14.42 -20.37 -2.99
N ALA A 173 14.00 -21.39 -3.75
CA ALA A 173 12.76 -22.11 -3.47
C ALA A 173 12.76 -22.76 -2.07
N ASP A 174 13.94 -23.05 -1.53
CA ASP A 174 14.09 -23.57 -0.17
C ASP A 174 13.69 -22.58 0.91
N ALA A 175 13.91 -21.28 0.68
CA ALA A 175 13.56 -20.22 1.62
C ALA A 175 12.07 -19.82 1.56
N PHE A 176 11.31 -20.36 0.61
CA PHE A 176 9.89 -20.07 0.49
C PHE A 176 9.08 -20.84 1.55
N GLU A 177 8.32 -20.09 2.35
CA GLU A 177 7.43 -20.65 3.38
C GLU A 177 6.19 -21.26 2.73
N GLY A 178 6.06 -22.60 2.78
CA GLY A 178 4.92 -23.29 2.23
C GLY A 178 5.02 -24.82 2.30
N LEU A 179 3.90 -25.47 1.99
CA LEU A 179 3.80 -26.91 1.86
C LEU A 179 4.43 -27.36 0.54
N GLN A 180 5.27 -28.39 0.59
CA GLN A 180 5.85 -28.97 -0.61
C GLN A 180 4.82 -29.85 -1.32
N LEU A 181 4.44 -29.46 -2.53
CA LEU A 181 3.49 -30.20 -3.37
C LEU A 181 4.19 -31.16 -4.32
N ILE A 182 5.37 -30.79 -4.83
CA ILE A 182 6.19 -31.64 -5.70
C ILE A 182 7.59 -31.72 -5.09
N ALA A 183 7.99 -32.93 -4.71
CA ALA A 183 9.33 -33.20 -4.22
C ALA A 183 10.33 -33.23 -5.39
N PRO A 184 11.57 -32.76 -5.18
CA PRO A 184 12.62 -32.89 -6.18
C PRO A 184 12.88 -34.37 -6.48
N LEU A 185 12.93 -34.74 -7.76
CA LEU A 185 13.39 -36.07 -8.18
C LEU A 185 14.88 -36.20 -7.88
N THR A 186 15.23 -36.49 -6.63
CA THR A 186 16.56 -37.00 -6.31
C THR A 186 16.59 -38.48 -6.66
N SER A 187 17.42 -38.83 -7.63
CA SER A 187 17.78 -40.21 -7.94
C SER A 187 18.29 -40.90 -6.68
N ASN A 188 17.46 -41.74 -6.08
CA ASN A 188 17.90 -42.90 -5.30
C ASN A 188 16.81 -43.97 -5.35
N LEU A 189 17.17 -45.07 -6.01
CA LEU A 189 16.56 -46.38 -5.89
C LEU A 189 16.28 -46.71 -4.42
N SER A 190 15.03 -47.02 -4.08
CA SER A 190 14.68 -48.03 -3.09
C SER A 190 13.22 -48.41 -3.27
N GLN A 191 13.03 -49.68 -3.62
CA GLN A 191 11.77 -50.39 -3.72
C GLN A 191 10.98 -50.32 -2.41
N ALA A 192 9.66 -50.16 -2.51
CA ALA A 192 8.71 -50.95 -1.72
C ALA A 192 7.31 -50.82 -2.32
N ALA A 193 6.85 -51.92 -2.90
CA ALA A 193 5.47 -52.13 -3.32
C ALA A 193 4.50 -52.10 -2.12
N LYS A 194 3.25 -51.70 -2.36
CA LYS A 194 2.07 -52.59 -2.19
C LYS A 194 0.75 -51.89 -2.54
N ASN A 195 0.06 -52.55 -3.46
CA ASN A 195 -1.38 -52.62 -3.70
C ASN A 195 -2.32 -52.01 -2.64
N SER A 196 -3.30 -51.25 -3.10
CA SER A 196 -4.71 -51.55 -2.83
C SER A 196 -5.61 -50.93 -3.88
N SER A 197 -6.09 -51.80 -4.77
CA SER A 197 -7.31 -51.64 -5.53
C SER A 197 -8.49 -51.36 -4.60
N SER A 198 -9.22 -50.28 -4.84
CA SER A 198 -10.63 -50.19 -4.47
C SER A 198 -11.41 -49.54 -5.61
N SER A 199 -12.01 -50.42 -6.39
CA SER A 199 -13.17 -50.17 -7.23
C SER A 199 -14.31 -49.59 -6.36
N ALA A 200 -14.70 -48.36 -6.61
CA ALA A 200 -15.95 -47.81 -6.13
C ALA A 200 -16.90 -47.64 -7.32
N SER A 201 -17.90 -48.51 -7.30
CA SER A 201 -19.07 -48.63 -8.15
C SER A 201 -19.72 -47.31 -8.55
N LEU A 202 -20.06 -47.20 -9.84
CA LEU A 202 -21.12 -46.36 -10.34
C LEU A 202 -22.46 -46.79 -9.70
N SER A 203 -23.06 -45.90 -8.90
CA SER A 203 -24.47 -45.97 -8.55
C SER A 203 -25.13 -44.64 -8.87
N THR A 204 -25.82 -44.64 -9.98
CA THR A 204 -26.72 -43.61 -10.49
C THR A 204 -27.94 -43.49 -9.58
N SER A 205 -28.15 -42.32 -8.99
CA SER A 205 -29.46 -41.88 -8.44
C SER A 205 -29.61 -40.36 -8.62
N PRO A 206 -30.84 -39.82 -8.67
CA PRO A 206 -31.13 -38.57 -9.37
C PRO A 206 -30.71 -37.30 -8.60
N PRO A 207 -30.12 -36.27 -9.27
CA PRO A 207 -29.43 -35.13 -8.65
C PRO A 207 -30.31 -33.91 -8.26
N GLU A 208 -31.63 -34.04 -8.17
CA GLU A 208 -32.51 -32.86 -7.99
C GLU A 208 -32.58 -32.31 -6.54
N ILE A 209 -32.24 -33.13 -5.54
CA ILE A 209 -32.35 -32.75 -4.12
C ILE A 209 -31.11 -31.95 -3.65
N GLU A 210 -29.93 -32.21 -4.23
CA GLU A 210 -28.66 -31.64 -3.76
C GLU A 210 -28.40 -30.22 -4.30
N VAL A 211 -28.92 -29.91 -5.49
CA VAL A 211 -28.88 -28.56 -6.08
C VAL A 211 -29.74 -27.57 -5.30
N ASN A 212 -30.94 -27.99 -4.86
CA ASN A 212 -31.81 -27.16 -4.03
C ASN A 212 -31.17 -26.80 -2.68
N ARG A 213 -30.43 -27.73 -2.06
CA ARG A 213 -29.71 -27.46 -0.81
C ARG A 213 -28.60 -26.42 -0.98
N HIS A 214 -27.82 -26.51 -2.06
CA HIS A 214 -26.77 -25.53 -2.36
C HIS A 214 -27.31 -24.14 -2.69
N ILE A 215 -28.46 -24.06 -3.35
CA ILE A 215 -29.13 -22.77 -3.64
C ILE A 215 -29.62 -22.14 -2.33
N GLN A 216 -30.21 -22.92 -1.42
CA GLN A 216 -30.63 -22.43 -0.10
C GLN A 216 -29.43 -21.98 0.75
N GLU A 217 -28.34 -22.74 0.77
CA GLU A 217 -27.09 -22.34 1.45
C GLU A 217 -26.48 -21.07 0.85
N ALA A 218 -26.49 -20.91 -0.48
CA ALA A 218 -26.01 -19.69 -1.13
C ALA A 218 -26.89 -18.47 -0.82
N GLN A 219 -28.22 -18.64 -0.76
CA GLN A 219 -29.14 -17.57 -0.39
C GLN A 219 -28.99 -17.15 1.06
N THR A 220 -28.86 -18.09 2.00
CA THR A 220 -28.67 -17.76 3.43
C THR A 220 -27.34 -17.05 3.67
N VAL A 221 -26.26 -17.48 3.01
CA VAL A 221 -24.96 -16.80 3.08
C VAL A 221 -25.02 -15.39 2.48
N GLN A 222 -25.70 -15.21 1.34
CA GLN A 222 -25.87 -13.88 0.74
C GLN A 222 -26.70 -12.96 1.64
N GLN A 223 -27.79 -13.46 2.22
CA GLN A 223 -28.62 -12.71 3.14
C GLN A 223 -27.86 -12.32 4.40
N ALA A 224 -27.14 -13.25 5.03
CA ALA A 224 -26.33 -12.97 6.21
C ALA A 224 -25.23 -11.92 5.92
N THR A 225 -24.61 -12.00 4.73
CA THR A 225 -23.61 -11.02 4.30
C THR A 225 -24.23 -9.64 4.08
N PHE A 226 -25.44 -9.59 3.51
CA PHE A 226 -26.17 -8.35 3.30
C PHE A 226 -26.55 -7.69 4.64
N GLU A 227 -27.10 -8.46 5.58
CA GLU A 227 -27.46 -7.98 6.92
C GLU A 227 -26.23 -7.50 7.69
N GLN A 228 -25.11 -8.23 7.62
CA GLN A 228 -23.86 -7.81 8.25
C GLN A 228 -23.31 -6.51 7.64
N ASN A 229 -23.37 -6.37 6.31
CA ASN A 229 -22.98 -5.14 5.62
C ASN A 229 -23.91 -3.96 5.95
N GLN A 230 -25.19 -4.21 6.18
CA GLN A 230 -26.14 -3.19 6.61
C GLN A 230 -25.83 -2.71 8.04
N ARG A 231 -25.67 -3.64 8.99
CA ARG A 231 -25.33 -3.32 10.39
C ARG A 231 -24.03 -2.56 10.51
N THR A 232 -23.00 -2.97 9.77
CA THR A 232 -21.70 -2.28 9.76
C THR A 232 -21.80 -0.86 9.21
N ARG A 233 -22.63 -0.63 8.17
CA ARG A 233 -22.89 0.72 7.64
C ARG A 233 -23.65 1.59 8.64
N GLU A 234 -24.66 1.05 9.29
CA GLU A 234 -25.43 1.76 10.32
C GLU A 234 -24.56 2.13 11.51
N ASN A 235 -23.73 1.20 12.01
CA ASN A 235 -22.78 1.47 13.09
C ASN A 235 -21.76 2.54 12.70
N PHE A 236 -21.25 2.49 11.47
CA PHE A 236 -20.33 3.52 10.97
C PHE A 236 -21.02 4.90 10.90
N LYS A 237 -22.26 4.96 10.42
CA LYS A 237 -23.06 6.19 10.37
C LYS A 237 -23.29 6.76 11.77
N ASN A 238 -23.67 5.92 12.73
CA ASN A 238 -23.92 6.33 14.11
C ASN A 238 -22.63 6.86 14.77
N ASN A 239 -21.51 6.16 14.61
CA ASN A 239 -20.22 6.60 15.17
C ASN A 239 -19.76 7.94 14.57
N LEU A 240 -19.94 8.13 13.26
CA LEU A 240 -19.62 9.38 12.60
C LEU A 240 -20.53 10.52 13.08
N ASN A 241 -21.82 10.27 13.25
CA ASN A 241 -22.76 11.26 13.73
C ASN A 241 -22.44 11.67 15.18
N GLU A 242 -22.19 10.71 16.07
CA GLU A 242 -21.80 10.98 17.47
C GLU A 242 -20.51 11.81 17.55
N ARG A 243 -19.50 11.45 16.76
CA ARG A 243 -18.26 12.23 16.66
C ARG A 243 -18.50 13.65 16.15
N PHE A 244 -19.34 13.79 15.12
CA PHE A 244 -19.68 15.10 14.57
C PHE A 244 -20.41 15.97 15.59
N ASP A 245 -21.42 15.43 16.27
CA ASP A 245 -22.20 16.16 17.27
C ASP A 245 -21.33 16.58 18.48
N SER A 246 -20.42 15.70 18.92
CA SER A 246 -19.42 16.03 19.94
C SER A 246 -18.50 17.17 19.51
N LYS A 247 -18.03 17.19 18.25
CA LYS A 247 -17.21 18.28 17.73
C LYS A 247 -18.00 19.57 17.55
N GLU A 248 -19.27 19.49 17.14
CA GLU A 248 -20.13 20.65 16.97
C GLU A 248 -20.43 21.34 18.31
N THR A 249 -20.78 20.57 19.34
CA THR A 249 -20.99 21.11 20.70
C THR A 249 -19.75 21.82 21.23
N LEU A 250 -18.57 21.24 21.01
CA LEU A 250 -17.30 21.85 21.39
C LEU A 250 -17.00 23.11 20.59
N LEU A 251 -17.28 23.12 19.27
CA LEU A 251 -17.17 24.32 18.43
C LEU A 251 -18.08 25.45 18.94
N ARG A 252 -19.32 25.16 19.33
CA ARG A 252 -20.24 26.16 19.89
C ARG A 252 -19.72 26.77 21.19
N SER A 253 -19.14 25.95 22.07
CA SER A 253 -18.49 26.42 23.30
C SER A 253 -17.32 27.38 22.99
N GLN A 254 -16.49 27.02 22.01
CA GLN A 254 -15.38 27.86 21.56
C GLN A 254 -15.84 29.17 20.92
N GLN A 255 -16.92 29.15 20.14
CA GLN A 255 -17.53 30.36 19.57
C GLN A 255 -18.08 31.29 20.66
N SER A 256 -18.67 30.74 21.72
CA SER A 256 -19.11 31.53 22.88
C SER A 256 -17.93 32.24 23.56
N MET A 257 -16.82 31.53 23.78
CA MET A 257 -15.61 32.13 24.35
C MET A 257 -15.02 33.22 23.44
N LEU A 258 -14.99 33.01 22.12
CA LEU A 258 -14.56 34.04 21.16
C LEU A 258 -15.47 35.27 21.19
N GLN A 259 -16.78 35.10 21.34
CA GLN A 259 -17.72 36.22 21.47
C GLN A 259 -17.50 37.00 22.77
N GLU A 260 -17.23 36.30 23.87
CA GLU A 260 -16.91 36.94 25.14
C GLU A 260 -15.60 37.74 25.06
N LEU A 261 -14.55 37.18 24.46
CA LEU A 261 -13.30 37.90 24.23
C LEU A 261 -13.49 39.13 23.33
N ARG A 262 -14.27 39.01 22.25
CA ARG A 262 -14.61 40.16 21.38
C ARG A 262 -15.37 41.24 22.13
N ARG A 263 -16.28 40.85 23.03
CA ARG A 263 -17.00 41.79 23.89
C ARG A 263 -16.05 42.52 24.84
N LYS A 264 -15.10 41.79 25.45
CA LYS A 264 -14.04 42.38 26.28
C LYS A 264 -13.17 43.36 25.49
N VAL A 265 -12.83 43.06 24.23
CA VAL A 265 -12.13 44.02 23.34
C VAL A 265 -12.96 45.28 23.16
N ALA A 266 -14.25 45.15 22.87
CA ALA A 266 -15.13 46.28 22.57
C ALA A 266 -15.46 47.16 23.79
N GLU A 267 -15.37 46.61 25.00
CA GLU A 267 -15.61 47.34 26.25
C GLU A 267 -14.35 48.08 26.77
N LEU A 268 -13.19 47.93 26.10
CA LEU A 268 -11.98 48.65 26.49
C LEU A 268 -12.01 50.12 26.07
N PRO A 269 -11.71 51.07 26.97
CA PRO A 269 -11.54 52.47 26.62
C PRO A 269 -10.27 52.68 25.77
N GLU A 270 -10.30 53.63 24.83
CA GLU A 270 -9.20 53.88 23.87
C GLU A 270 -7.92 54.44 24.49
N ASP A 271 -7.95 54.95 25.72
CA ASP A 271 -6.79 55.54 26.41
C ASP A 271 -6.10 54.52 27.36
N ASP A 272 -4.88 54.13 26.99
CA ASP A 272 -3.80 53.60 27.84
C ASP A 272 -3.94 52.22 28.49
N ASN A 273 -4.13 51.15 27.71
CA ASN A 273 -3.94 49.79 28.24
C ASN A 273 -3.31 48.77 27.27
N ASP A 274 -2.14 49.11 26.72
CA ASP A 274 -1.33 48.22 25.88
C ASP A 274 -1.09 46.84 26.50
N GLY A 275 -0.92 46.77 27.83
CA GLY A 275 -0.74 45.50 28.55
C GLY A 275 -1.97 44.60 28.55
N TYR A 276 -3.18 45.17 28.58
CA TYR A 276 -4.42 44.39 28.52
C TYR A 276 -4.69 43.85 27.11
N LEU A 277 -4.36 44.64 26.08
CA LEU A 277 -4.45 44.20 24.69
C LEU A 277 -3.50 43.01 24.41
N GLU A 278 -2.28 43.06 24.95
CA GLU A 278 -1.31 41.97 24.83
C GLU A 278 -1.82 40.68 25.50
N GLN A 279 -2.40 40.78 26.70
CA GLN A 279 -3.03 39.66 27.40
C GLN A 279 -4.23 39.08 26.61
N LEU A 280 -5.08 39.92 26.03
CA LEU A 280 -6.18 39.43 25.20
C LEU A 280 -5.66 38.72 23.93
N SER A 281 -4.58 39.23 23.35
CA SER A 281 -3.95 38.62 22.18
C SER A 281 -3.33 37.25 22.48
N SER A 282 -2.79 37.05 23.69
CA SER A 282 -2.28 35.75 24.13
C SER A 282 -3.44 34.77 24.37
N GLU A 283 -4.53 35.21 25.00
CA GLU A 283 -5.75 34.40 25.18
C GLU A 283 -6.33 33.94 23.84
N PHE A 284 -6.40 34.82 22.82
CA PHE A 284 -6.81 34.44 21.46
C PHE A 284 -5.89 33.39 20.83
N ARG A 285 -4.57 33.51 21.04
CA ARG A 285 -3.57 32.57 20.52
C ARG A 285 -3.71 31.20 21.18
N GLU A 286 -3.86 31.17 22.49
CA GLU A 286 -4.08 29.95 23.26
C GLU A 286 -5.38 29.25 22.85
N LEU A 287 -6.46 30.02 22.67
CA LEU A 287 -7.75 29.49 22.23
C LEU A 287 -7.64 28.86 20.83
N ARG A 288 -6.94 29.52 19.91
CA ARG A 288 -6.67 28.97 18.56
C ARG A 288 -5.86 27.69 18.62
N ASN A 289 -4.80 27.64 19.43
CA ASN A 289 -3.97 26.46 19.63
C ASN A 289 -4.78 25.30 20.25
N SER A 290 -5.65 25.61 21.21
CA SER A 290 -6.57 24.65 21.81
C SER A 290 -7.55 24.08 20.79
N MET A 291 -8.16 24.92 19.95
CA MET A 291 -9.02 24.47 18.85
C MET A 291 -8.29 23.55 17.86
N GLN A 292 -7.04 23.87 17.53
CA GLN A 292 -6.22 23.04 16.64
C GLN A 292 -5.86 21.70 17.29
N LYS A 293 -5.42 21.71 18.55
CA LYS A 293 -5.09 20.50 19.32
C LYS A 293 -6.30 19.57 19.49
N MET A 294 -7.49 20.14 19.66
CA MET A 294 -8.74 19.38 19.74
C MET A 294 -9.29 18.99 18.36
N GLY A 295 -8.64 19.34 17.26
CA GLY A 295 -9.08 18.99 15.91
C GLY A 295 -10.43 19.60 15.53
N ILE A 296 -10.70 20.82 15.98
CA ILE A 296 -11.92 21.61 15.68
C ILE A 296 -11.57 22.80 14.78
N ALA A 297 -10.43 22.73 14.12
CA ALA A 297 -10.07 23.73 13.11
C ALA A 297 -11.17 23.77 12.03
N PRO A 298 -11.48 24.96 11.46
CA PRO A 298 -12.50 25.10 10.43
C PRO A 298 -12.36 24.10 9.28
N ASP A 299 -11.12 23.84 8.85
CA ASP A 299 -10.81 22.91 7.77
C ASP A 299 -11.23 21.47 8.10
N ILE A 300 -10.92 21.01 9.31
CA ILE A 300 -11.26 19.67 9.79
C ILE A 300 -12.78 19.54 9.93
N MET A 301 -13.45 20.56 10.47
CA MET A 301 -14.91 20.56 10.60
C MET A 301 -15.61 20.55 9.24
N LEU A 302 -15.06 21.26 8.24
CA LEU A 302 -15.57 21.27 6.89
C LEU A 302 -15.41 19.89 6.24
N GLU A 303 -14.26 19.24 6.41
CA GLU A 303 -14.02 17.87 5.92
C GLU A 303 -15.03 16.87 6.50
N ILE A 304 -15.24 16.88 7.82
CA ILE A 304 -16.21 15.99 8.47
C ILE A 304 -17.64 16.30 7.98
N LYS A 305 -17.99 17.58 7.80
CA LYS A 305 -19.32 17.97 7.30
C LYS A 305 -19.55 17.54 5.85
N VAL A 306 -18.54 17.66 4.99
CA VAL A 306 -18.57 17.16 3.61
C VAL A 306 -18.69 15.63 3.60
N GLN A 307 -17.97 14.94 4.48
CA GLN A 307 -18.07 13.49 4.62
C GLN A 307 -19.48 13.06 5.05
N LYS A 308 -20.08 13.77 6.03
CA LYS A 308 -21.46 13.54 6.49
C LYS A 308 -22.47 13.78 5.36
N LEU A 309 -22.36 14.91 4.65
CA LEU A 309 -23.24 15.21 3.51
C LEU A 309 -23.14 14.16 2.40
N ASN A 310 -21.95 13.65 2.10
CA ASN A 310 -21.76 12.59 1.12
C ASN A 310 -22.35 11.25 1.58
N MET A 311 -22.44 11.00 2.89
CA MET A 311 -23.11 9.83 3.44
C MET A 311 -24.63 9.93 3.40
N ASP A 312 -25.19 11.10 3.73
CA ASP A 312 -26.64 11.31 3.76
C ASP A 312 -27.22 11.51 2.35
N HIS A 313 -26.47 12.16 1.46
CA HIS A 313 -26.87 12.53 0.11
C HIS A 313 -25.82 12.09 -0.93
N PRO A 314 -25.61 10.77 -1.15
CA PRO A 314 -24.56 10.27 -2.05
C PRO A 314 -24.75 10.67 -3.52
N SER A 315 -25.91 11.23 -3.88
CA SER A 315 -26.24 11.70 -5.23
C SER A 315 -26.11 13.22 -5.41
N GLU A 316 -26.11 14.01 -4.35
CA GLU A 316 -26.15 15.48 -4.45
C GLU A 316 -24.75 16.10 -4.55
N LEU A 317 -23.77 15.50 -3.85
CA LEU A 317 -22.38 15.90 -3.94
C LEU A 317 -21.62 14.89 -4.80
N VAL A 318 -21.65 15.08 -6.11
CA VAL A 318 -20.70 14.42 -7.00
C VAL A 318 -19.32 15.07 -6.76
N ILE A 319 -18.66 14.67 -5.67
CA ILE A 319 -17.23 14.92 -5.51
C ILE A 319 -16.59 14.09 -6.61
N GLU A 320 -16.24 14.74 -7.72
CA GLU A 320 -15.50 14.14 -8.82
C GLU A 320 -14.09 13.83 -8.34
N ASP A 321 -13.97 12.79 -7.53
CA ASP A 321 -12.70 12.25 -7.12
C ASP A 321 -11.98 11.82 -8.40
N ALA A 322 -10.86 12.49 -8.72
CA ALA A 322 -10.20 12.38 -10.01
C ALA A 322 -9.83 10.92 -10.35
N ARG A 323 -9.62 10.10 -9.32
CA ARG A 323 -9.43 8.64 -9.45
C ARG A 323 -10.71 7.91 -9.83
N ALA A 324 -11.83 8.24 -9.19
CA ALA A 324 -13.14 7.64 -9.49
C ALA A 324 -13.62 8.02 -10.90
N THR A 325 -13.42 9.26 -11.33
CA THR A 325 -13.75 9.71 -12.69
C THR A 325 -12.85 9.04 -13.74
N ALA A 326 -11.55 8.86 -13.46
CA ALA A 326 -10.65 8.10 -14.32
C ALA A 326 -11.08 6.63 -14.47
N LEU A 327 -11.52 5.99 -13.39
CA LEU A 327 -12.05 4.62 -13.41
C LEU A 327 -13.38 4.51 -14.18
N LYS A 328 -14.30 5.45 -13.97
CA LYS A 328 -15.56 5.54 -14.73
C LYS A 328 -15.28 5.74 -16.23
N LYS A 329 -14.36 6.63 -16.61
CA LYS A 329 -13.91 6.84 -18.00
C LYS A 329 -13.30 5.57 -18.61
N LYS A 330 -12.46 4.84 -17.86
CA LYS A 330 -11.90 3.55 -18.31
C LYS A 330 -12.99 2.49 -18.52
N ARG A 331 -13.98 2.39 -17.63
CA ARG A 331 -15.13 1.47 -17.77
C ARG A 331 -16.02 1.83 -18.96
N ALA A 332 -16.32 3.12 -19.15
CA ALA A 332 -17.09 3.61 -20.29
C ALA A 332 -16.38 3.36 -21.63
N LYS A 333 -15.05 3.53 -21.69
CA LYS A 333 -14.26 3.23 -22.90
C LYS A 333 -14.30 1.74 -23.25
N LYS A 334 -14.23 0.86 -22.23
CA LYS A 334 -14.34 -0.60 -22.43
C LYS A 334 -15.74 -1.02 -22.90
N SER A 335 -16.81 -0.47 -22.32
CA SER A 335 -18.18 -0.79 -22.75
C SER A 335 -18.48 -0.26 -24.16
N ALA A 336 -17.96 0.91 -24.53
CA ALA A 336 -18.06 1.44 -25.89
C ALA A 336 -17.33 0.56 -26.92
N LEU A 337 -16.15 0.02 -26.58
CA LEU A 337 -15.41 -0.94 -27.41
C LEU A 337 -16.20 -2.25 -27.61
N LEU A 338 -16.84 -2.77 -26.56
CA LEU A 338 -17.70 -3.95 -26.66
C LEU A 338 -18.91 -3.69 -27.56
N LYS A 339 -19.59 -2.56 -27.40
CA LYS A 339 -20.72 -2.17 -28.27
C LYS A 339 -20.29 -2.03 -29.74
N LYS A 340 -19.11 -1.47 -30.03
CA LYS A 340 -18.56 -1.40 -31.40
C LYS A 340 -18.26 -2.78 -31.98
N LYS A 341 -17.74 -3.72 -31.19
CA LYS A 341 -17.49 -5.11 -31.66
C LYS A 341 -18.78 -5.85 -31.97
N VAL A 342 -19.83 -5.69 -31.16
CA VAL A 342 -21.13 -6.31 -31.39
C VAL A 342 -21.79 -5.75 -32.65
N LYS A 343 -21.68 -4.43 -32.90
CA LYS A 343 -22.25 -3.78 -34.10
C LYS A 343 -21.53 -4.11 -35.41
N ARG A 344 -20.31 -4.67 -35.38
CA ARG A 344 -19.58 -5.14 -36.57
C ARG A 344 -19.83 -6.62 -36.90
N LYS A 345 -20.46 -7.37 -35.98
CA LYS A 345 -20.82 -8.78 -36.16
C LYS A 345 -22.27 -8.98 -36.59
N ARG A 346 -23.08 -7.93 -36.52
CA ARG A 346 -24.34 -7.79 -37.25
C ARG A 346 -24.04 -7.02 -38.52
#